data_AF-A0A5K0ZDQ9-F1
#
_entry.id   AF-A0A5K0ZDQ9-F1
#
_cell.length_a   1.000
_cell.length_b   1.000
_cell.length_c   1.000
_cell.angle_alpha   90.00
_cell.angle_beta   90.00
_cell.angle_gamma   90.00
#
_symmetry.space_group_name_H-M   'P 1'
#
loop_
_entity.id
_entity.type
_entity.pdbx_description
1 polymer ?
#
loop_
_entity_poly.entity_id
_entity_poly.type
_entity_poly.pdbx_seq_one_letter_code
_entity_poly.pdbx_strand_id
1 'polypeptide(L)' 'FMTNQLTGHLPKDVGRFLPNLRRLYMHINNFDGPLPASLSNATRLQ' A
#
# COMPACT_ATOMS: atom_id res chain seq x y z
N PHE A 1 -18.39 -1.61 -11.34
CA PHE A 1 -17.17 -1.51 -10.53
C PHE A 1 -17.58 -1.08 -9.13
N MET A 2 -17.34 -1.90 -8.11
CA MET A 2 -17.66 -1.52 -6.72
C MET A 2 -16.52 -0.66 -6.16
N THR A 3 -16.88 0.48 -5.57
CA THR A 3 -15.96 1.35 -4.82
C THR A 3 -15.95 0.94 -3.35
N ASN A 4 -14.77 0.72 -2.78
CA ASN A 4 -14.63 0.59 -1.34
C ASN A 4 -14.42 1.98 -0.71
N GLN A 5 -14.74 2.11 0.57
CA GLN A 5 -14.64 3.36 1.32
C GLN A 5 -13.49 3.30 2.35
N LEU A 6 -12.40 2.61 2.02
CA LEU A 6 -11.24 2.56 2.91
C LEU A 6 -10.54 3.92 2.91
N THR A 7 -10.23 4.44 4.09
CA THR A 7 -9.66 5.77 4.31
C THR A 7 -8.37 5.71 5.12
N GLY A 8 -7.63 6.83 5.14
CA GLY A 8 -6.46 7.02 5.99
C GLY A 8 -5.14 6.63 5.32
N HIS A 9 -4.09 6.58 6.13
CA HIS A 9 -2.73 6.34 5.67
C HIS A 9 -2.35 4.87 5.67
N LEU A 10 -1.48 4.48 4.76
CA LEU A 10 -0.79 3.19 4.88
C LEU A 10 0.09 3.16 6.14
N PRO A 11 0.19 2.01 6.82
CA PRO A 11 1.12 1.85 7.92
C PRO A 11 2.55 2.16 7.49
N LYS A 12 3.26 2.95 8.29
CA LYS A 12 4.64 3.36 7.99
C LYS A 12 5.60 2.20 7.70
N ASP A 13 5.32 1.01 8.24
CA ASP A 13 6.15 -0.19 8.15
C ASP A 13 5.59 -1.25 7.18
N VAL A 14 4.65 -0.88 6.29
CA VAL A 14 3.95 -1.83 5.39
C VAL A 14 4.89 -2.75 4.58
N GLY A 15 6.00 -2.24 4.05
CA GLY A 15 6.93 -3.07 3.26
C GLY A 15 7.80 -4.00 4.11
N ARG A 16 7.87 -3.81 5.44
CA ARG A 16 8.48 -4.79 6.36
C ARG A 16 7.56 -6.00 6.54
N PHE A 17 6.25 -5.79 6.59
CA PHE A 17 5.27 -6.86 6.81
C PHE A 17 4.95 -7.63 5.53
N LEU A 18 5.20 -7.04 4.36
CA LEU A 18 4.90 -7.63 3.06
C LEU A 18 6.17 -7.86 2.21
N PRO A 19 7.17 -8.64 2.67
CA PRO A 19 8.45 -8.80 1.97
C PRO A 19 8.34 -9.48 0.60
N ASN A 20 7.23 -10.19 0.35
CA ASN A 20 6.94 -10.87 -0.92
C ASN A 20 5.88 -10.14 -1.77
N LEU A 21 5.53 -8.89 -1.43
CA LEU A 21 4.55 -8.13 -2.20
C LEU A 21 5.04 -7.94 -3.64
N ARG A 22 4.17 -8.26 -4.61
CA ARG A 22 4.46 -8.12 -6.04
C ARG A 22 3.63 -7.06 -6.73
N ARG A 23 2.40 -6.86 -6.28
CA ARG A 23 1.46 -5.88 -6.82
C ARG A 23 0.65 -5.32 -5.67
N LEU A 24 0.43 -4.02 -5.69
CA LEU A 24 -0.36 -3.30 -4.69
C LEU A 24 -1.47 -2.52 -5.40
N TYR A 25 -2.71 -3.02 -5.32
CA TYR A 25 -3.87 -2.36 -5.89
C TYR A 25 -4.66 -1.66 -4.80
N MET A 26 -4.53 -0.34 -4.72
CA MET A 26 -5.27 0.50 -3.76
C MET A 26 -6.21 1.49 -4.43
N HIS A 27 -6.22 1.50 -5.77
CA HIS A 27 -7.16 2.30 -6.55
C HIS A 27 -8.62 2.02 -6.14
N ILE A 28 -9.49 3.01 -6.36
CA ILE A 28 -10.92 2.93 -6.06
C ILE A 28 -11.17 2.76 -4.54
N ASN A 29 -10.45 3.56 -3.75
CA ASN A 29 -10.60 3.80 -2.31
C ASN A 29 -10.29 5.28 -2.00
N ASN A 30 -10.30 5.65 -0.73
CA ASN A 30 -10.11 7.02 -0.23
C ASN A 30 -8.86 7.13 0.67
N PHE A 31 -7.80 6.38 0.36
CA PHE A 31 -6.51 6.51 1.06
C PHE A 31 -5.86 7.88 0.75
N ASP A 32 -5.24 8.46 1.75
CA ASP A 32 -4.57 9.76 1.69
C ASP A 32 -3.13 9.69 2.19
N GLY A 33 -2.47 10.84 2.30
CA GLY A 33 -1.10 10.97 2.78
C GLY A 33 -0.02 10.37 1.86
N PRO A 34 1.25 10.40 2.30
CA PRO A 34 2.37 9.92 1.50
C PRO A 34 2.44 8.38 1.51
N LEU A 35 2.97 7.81 0.42
CA LEU A 35 3.35 6.40 0.39
C LEU A 35 4.50 6.15 1.40
N PRO A 36 4.41 5.12 2.26
CA PRO A 36 5.46 4.82 3.21
C PRO A 36 6.78 4.45 2.52
N ALA A 37 7.88 5.05 2.97
CA ALA A 37 9.22 4.73 2.47
C ALA A 37 9.57 3.23 2.64
N SER A 38 8.96 2.55 3.62
CA SER A 38 9.14 1.11 3.83
C SER A 38 8.69 0.27 2.65
N LEU A 39 7.85 0.76 1.73
CA LEU A 39 7.50 0.04 0.49
C LEU A 39 8.75 -0.32 -0.33
N SER A 40 9.84 0.43 -0.21
CA SER A 40 11.14 0.07 -0.81
C SER A 40 11.69 -1.27 -0.29
N ASN A 41 11.28 -1.72 0.90
CA ASN A 41 11.66 -3.04 1.44
C ASN A 41 10.91 -4.19 0.77
N ALA A 42 9.80 -3.92 0.06
CA ALA A 42 9.11 -4.91 -0.75
C ALA A 42 9.83 -5.06 -2.11
N THR A 43 11.02 -5.66 -2.08
CA THR A 43 11.94 -5.75 -3.24
C THR A 43 11.38 -6.52 -4.44
N ARG A 44 10.26 -7.22 -4.27
CA ARG A 44 9.57 -7.97 -5.34
C ARG A 44 8.41 -7.19 -5.97
N LEU A 45 8.13 -5.98 -5.51
CA LEU A 45 7.07 -5.12 -6.03
C LEU A 45 7.42 -4.72 -7.48
N GLN A 46 6.45 -4.89 -8.37
CA GLN A 46 6.57 -4.65 -9.81
C GLN A 46 5.84 -3.38 -10.22
#